data_AF-A0AAJ0XF00-F1
#
_entry.id   AF-A0AAJ0XF00-F1
#
_cell.length_a   1.000
_cell.length_b   1.000
_cell.length_c   1.000
_cell.angle_alpha   90.00
_cell.angle_beta   90.00
_cell.angle_gamma   90.00
#
_symmetry.space_group_name_H-M   'P 1'
#
loop_
_entity.id
_entity.type
_entity.pdbx_description
1 polymer ?
#
loop_
_entity_poly.entity_id
_entity_poly.type
_entity_poly.pdbx_seq_one_letter_code
_entity_poly.pdbx_strand_id
1 'polypeptide(L)'
;MAAPRLVAKGVDQVALRICELGDAHEIPRLQAPSLARTLYRHVDLDAEIPMALYTAVAEVMAWAFQLRRARTEGGAPPPTPQDLPVPEALRVPANNPDVEARV
;
A
#
# COMPACT_ATOMS: atom_id res chain seq x y z
N MET A 1 -1.52 -20.04 6.52
CA MET A 1 -1.25 -18.94 5.58
C MET A 1 -0.79 -17.76 6.43
N ALA A 2 0.44 -17.28 6.27
CA ALA A 2 0.95 -16.16 7.05
C ALA A 2 0.36 -14.84 6.53
N ALA A 3 0.06 -13.90 7.42
CA ALA A 3 -0.46 -12.59 7.02
C ALA A 3 0.65 -11.78 6.32
N PRO A 4 0.30 -10.87 5.39
CA PRO A 4 1.26 -9.91 4.87
C PRO A 4 1.88 -9.08 6.00
N ARG A 5 3.16 -8.72 5.87
CA ARG A 5 3.90 -7.94 6.87
C ARG A 5 4.34 -6.59 6.31
N LEU A 6 4.28 -5.54 7.14
CA LEU A 6 4.75 -4.22 6.77
C LEU A 6 6.27 -4.10 6.99
N VAL A 7 7.04 -4.17 5.90
CA VAL A 7 8.53 -4.16 5.97
C VAL A 7 9.15 -2.77 5.89
N ALA A 8 8.39 -1.76 5.45
CA ALA A 8 8.85 -0.39 5.36
C ALA A 8 7.66 0.56 5.45
N LYS A 9 7.81 1.64 6.22
CA LYS A 9 6.89 2.79 6.25
C LYS A 9 7.68 4.06 6.53
N GLY A 10 7.21 5.19 6.01
CA GLY A 10 7.87 6.48 6.19
C GLY A 10 7.00 7.61 5.69
N VAL A 11 7.47 8.83 5.94
CA VAL A 11 6.89 10.08 5.46
C VAL A 11 7.99 10.99 4.91
N ASP A 12 7.60 12.07 4.23
CA ASP A 12 8.52 13.07 3.69
C ASP A 12 9.67 12.43 2.87
N GLN A 13 10.91 12.79 3.22
CA GLN A 13 12.12 12.27 2.62
C GLN A 13 12.26 10.75 2.76
N VAL A 14 11.77 10.15 3.85
CA VAL A 14 11.83 8.70 4.03
C VAL A 14 10.88 8.02 3.05
N ALA A 15 9.66 8.53 2.88
CA ALA A 15 8.71 8.01 1.89
C ALA A 15 9.25 8.15 0.46
N LEU A 16 9.86 9.30 0.15
CA LEU A 16 10.52 9.52 -1.14
C LEU A 16 11.62 8.48 -1.37
N ARG A 17 12.48 8.26 -0.37
CA ARG A 17 13.58 7.28 -0.47
C ARG A 17 13.09 5.85 -0.66
N ILE A 18 12.00 5.45 0.01
CA ILE A 18 11.37 4.13 -0.18
C ILE A 18 10.85 4.00 -1.62
N CYS A 19 10.19 5.03 -2.15
CA CYS A 19 9.69 5.04 -3.52
C CYS A 19 10.83 4.93 -4.55
N GLU A 20 11.89 5.71 -4.39
CA GLU A 20 13.06 5.66 -5.27
C GLU A 20 13.71 4.28 -5.28
N LEU A 21 13.87 3.67 -4.10
CA LEU A 21 14.44 2.34 -3.98
C LEU A 21 13.52 1.29 -4.63
N GLY A 22 12.21 1.40 -4.42
CA GLY A 22 11.22 0.54 -5.06
C GLY A 22 11.28 0.63 -6.59
N ASP A 23 11.33 1.84 -7.13
CA ASP A 23 11.44 2.10 -8.58
C ASP A 23 12.75 1.50 -9.14
N ALA A 24 13.88 1.65 -8.44
CA ALA A 24 15.18 1.09 -8.82
C ALA A 24 15.21 -0.46 -8.83
N HIS A 25 14.37 -1.10 -8.03
CA HIS A 25 14.21 -2.56 -7.97
C HIS A 25 12.98 -3.08 -8.72
N GLU A 26 12.37 -2.23 -9.57
CA GLU A 26 11.20 -2.56 -10.38
C GLU A 26 9.98 -3.04 -9.58
N ILE A 27 9.87 -2.62 -8.31
CA ILE A 27 8.76 -2.91 -7.42
C ILE A 27 7.53 -2.10 -7.88
N PRO A 28 6.38 -2.73 -8.18
CA PRO A 28 5.17 -2.02 -8.57
C PRO A 28 4.71 -1.01 -7.51
N ARG A 29 4.43 0.22 -7.95
CA ARG A 29 3.89 1.28 -7.08
C ARG A 29 2.40 1.50 -7.36
N LEU A 30 1.59 1.42 -6.31
CA LEU A 30 0.17 1.74 -6.34
C LEU A 30 -0.10 2.99 -5.47
N GLN A 31 -0.76 3.99 -6.04
CA GLN A 31 -1.23 5.14 -5.28
C GLN A 31 -2.61 4.84 -4.68
N ALA A 32 -2.65 4.66 -3.37
CA ALA A 32 -3.90 4.48 -2.62
C ALA A 32 -3.86 5.31 -1.33
N PRO A 33 -4.12 6.63 -1.39
CA PRO A 33 -3.90 7.55 -0.27
C PRO A 33 -4.60 7.14 1.03
N SER A 34 -5.86 6.69 0.94
CA SER A 34 -6.64 6.25 2.10
C SER A 34 -6.03 5.02 2.78
N LEU A 35 -5.67 3.99 2.00
CA LEU A 35 -5.06 2.77 2.52
C LEU A 35 -3.65 3.04 3.07
N ALA A 36 -2.83 3.83 2.35
CA ALA A 36 -1.48 4.18 2.77
C ALA A 36 -1.45 4.88 4.14
N ARG A 37 -2.33 5.88 4.34
CA ARG A 37 -2.47 6.56 5.64
C ARG A 37 -2.93 5.62 6.74
N THR A 38 -3.89 4.76 6.43
CA THR A 38 -4.44 3.77 7.37
C THR A 38 -3.36 2.77 7.81
N LEU A 39 -2.59 2.22 6.87
CA LEU A 39 -1.47 1.32 7.16
C LEU A 39 -0.38 2.02 7.97
N TYR A 40 -0.02 3.24 7.61
CA TYR A 40 0.99 4.02 8.33
C TYR A 40 0.62 4.23 9.80
N ARG A 41 -0.66 4.54 10.07
CA ARG A 41 -1.16 4.83 11.41
C ARG A 41 -1.37 3.60 12.28
N HIS A 42 -1.86 2.51 11.70
CA HIS A 42 -2.37 1.36 12.47
C HIS A 42 -1.47 0.12 12.43
N VAL A 43 -0.40 0.12 11.63
CA VAL A 43 0.49 -1.03 11.50
C VAL A 43 1.92 -0.62 11.78
N ASP A 44 2.56 -1.30 12.72
CA ASP A 44 3.96 -1.07 13.06
C ASP A 44 4.92 -1.72 12.08
N LEU A 45 6.16 -1.23 12.08
CA LEU A 45 7.21 -1.82 11.27
C LEU A 45 7.45 -3.26 11.71
N ASP A 46 7.61 -4.16 10.74
CA ASP A 46 7.73 -5.61 10.91
C ASP A 46 6.51 -6.30 11.57
N ALA A 47 5.38 -5.59 11.69
CA ALA A 47 4.13 -6.18 12.15
C ALA A 47 3.30 -6.75 10.99
N GLU A 48 2.53 -7.79 11.30
CA GLU A 48 1.51 -8.32 10.39
C GLU A 48 0.36 -7.32 10.20
N ILE A 49 -0.22 -7.32 9.00
CA ILE A 49 -1.40 -6.50 8.72
C ILE A 49 -2.56 -6.95 9.64
N PRO A 50 -3.36 -6.04 10.21
CA PRO A 50 -4.57 -6.40 10.94
C PRO A 50 -5.61 -7.05 10.03
N MET A 51 -6.35 -8.03 10.55
CA MET A 51 -7.38 -8.75 9.79
C MET A 51 -8.42 -7.83 9.13
N ALA A 52 -8.76 -6.72 9.79
CA ALA A 52 -9.68 -5.72 9.26
C ALA A 52 -9.23 -5.08 7.93
N LEU A 53 -7.93 -5.08 7.63
CA LEU A 53 -7.36 -4.53 6.39
C LEU A 53 -7.03 -5.60 5.34
N TYR A 54 -7.30 -6.88 5.62
CA TYR A 54 -6.94 -7.97 4.71
C TYR A 54 -7.58 -7.85 3.34
N THR A 55 -8.85 -7.48 3.25
CA THR A 55 -9.54 -7.35 1.97
C THR A 55 -8.87 -6.28 1.09
N ALA A 56 -8.61 -5.10 1.64
CA ALA A 56 -7.92 -4.02 0.92
C ALA A 56 -6.51 -4.46 0.47
N VAL A 57 -5.74 -5.10 1.35
CA VAL A 57 -4.39 -5.57 1.00
C VAL A 57 -4.41 -6.73 0.00
N ALA A 58 -5.42 -7.61 0.06
CA ALA A 58 -5.60 -8.69 -0.90
C ALA A 58 -5.85 -8.17 -2.32
N GLU A 59 -6.60 -7.07 -2.47
CA GLU A 59 -6.80 -6.43 -3.77
C GLU A 59 -5.50 -5.84 -4.33
N VAL A 60 -4.68 -5.21 -3.49
CA VAL A 60 -3.34 -4.73 -3.90
C VAL A 60 -2.45 -5.89 -4.35
N MET A 61 -2.44 -7.00 -3.61
CA MET A 61 -1.70 -8.19 -4.00
C MET A 61 -2.24 -8.78 -5.31
N ALA A 62 -3.55 -8.89 -5.47
CA ALA A 62 -4.16 -9.40 -6.69
C ALA A 62 -3.75 -8.56 -7.91
N TRP A 63 -3.78 -7.23 -7.80
CA TRP A 63 -3.29 -6.32 -8.83
C TRP A 63 -1.80 -6.54 -9.13
N ALA A 64 -0.95 -6.62 -8.10
CA ALA A 64 0.49 -6.85 -8.28
C ALA A 64 0.79 -8.20 -8.95
N PHE A 65 0.04 -9.26 -8.61
CA PHE A 65 0.14 -10.57 -9.25
C PHE A 65 -0.28 -10.52 -10.72
N GLN A 66 -1.39 -9.85 -11.03
CA GLN A 66 -1.85 -9.66 -12.42
C GLN A 66 -0.86 -8.84 -13.23
N LEU A 67 -0.27 -7.80 -12.64
CA LEU A 67 0.75 -6.98 -13.30
C LEU A 67 2.01 -7.79 -13.60
N ARG A 68 2.47 -8.59 -12.64
CA ARG A 68 3.59 -9.51 -12.85
C ARG A 68 3.29 -10.50 -13.98
N ARG A 69 2.09 -11.08 -13.97
CA ARG A 69 1.63 -12.03 -15.00
C ARG A 69 1.63 -11.39 -16.40
N ALA A 70 1.08 -10.19 -16.54
CA ALA A 70 1.09 -9.45 -17.82
C ALA A 70 2.52 -9.16 -18.31
N ARG A 71 3.46 -8.89 -17.40
CA ARG A 71 4.88 -8.70 -17.75
C ARG A 71 5.58 -10.00 -18.19
N THR A 72 5.28 -11.13 -17.56
CA THR A 72 5.99 -12.41 -17.83
C THR A 72 5.36 -13.24 -18.93
N GLU A 73 4.04 -13.28 -19.02
CA GLU A 73 3.28 -14.11 -19.97
C GLU A 73 2.77 -13.29 -21.17
N GLY A 74 2.91 -11.97 -21.12
CA GLY A 74 2.29 -11.05 -22.07
C GLY A 74 0.83 -10.75 -21.73
N GLY A 75 0.26 -9.75 -22.41
CA GLY A 75 -1.13 -9.30 -22.22
C GLY A 75 -1.23 -7.84 -21.80
N ALA A 76 -2.47 -7.33 -21.73
CA ALA A 76 -2.73 -5.98 -21.26
C ALA A 76 -2.50 -5.90 -19.73
N PRO A 77 -1.86 -4.82 -19.23
CA PRO A 77 -1.73 -4.62 -17.78
C PRO A 77 -3.13 -4.48 -17.14
N PRO A 78 -3.31 -4.97 -15.90
CA PRO A 78 -4.57 -4.80 -15.21
C PRO A 78 -4.86 -3.32 -14.95
N PRO A 79 -6.13 -2.91 -14.92
CA PRO A 79 -6.48 -1.56 -14.50
C PRO A 79 -6.01 -1.32 -13.06
N THR A 80 -5.51 -0.12 -12.80
CA THR A 80 -5.10 0.29 -11.46
C THR A 80 -6.34 0.39 -10.56
N PRO A 81 -6.38 -0.29 -9.39
CA PRO A 81 -7.46 -0.16 -8.43
C PRO A 81 -7.59 1.29 -7.94
N GLN A 82 -8.82 1.81 -7.93
CA GLN A 82 -9.12 3.18 -7.49
C GLN A 82 -9.80 3.19 -6.11
N ASP A 83 -10.72 2.26 -5.88
CA ASP A 83 -11.55 2.19 -4.67
C ASP A 83 -11.23 0.94 -3.84
N LEU A 84 -10.10 0.97 -3.15
CA LEU A 84 -9.75 -0.13 -2.23
C LEU A 84 -10.68 -0.11 -1.00
N PRO A 85 -11.20 -1.27 -0.56
CA PRO A 85 -12.18 -1.36 0.53
C PRO A 85 -11.52 -1.19 1.90
N VAL A 86 -11.23 0.06 2.27
CA VAL A 86 -10.73 0.43 3.59
C VAL A 86 -11.91 0.62 4.55
N PRO A 87 -12.04 -0.16 5.65
CA PRO A 87 -13.13 -0.01 6.60
C PRO A 87 -13.17 1.39 7.21
N GLU A 88 -14.36 1.97 7.32
CA GLU A 88 -14.56 3.32 7.88
C GLU A 88 -13.95 3.45 9.28
N ALA A 89 -14.12 2.42 10.12
CA ALA A 89 -13.65 2.40 11.50
C ALA A 89 -12.12 2.56 11.65
N LEU A 90 -11.35 2.25 10.61
CA LEU A 90 -9.90 2.39 10.60
C LEU A 90 -9.42 3.51 9.67
N ARG A 91 -10.34 4.17 8.96
CA ARG A 91 -9.96 5.12 7.93
C ARG A 91 -9.37 6.37 8.56
N VAL A 92 -8.17 6.73 8.12
CA VAL A 92 -7.55 7.99 8.50
C VAL A 92 -7.96 9.08 7.48
N PRO A 93 -8.67 10.14 7.91
CA PRO A 93 -9.11 11.22 7.03
C PRO A 93 -7.93 12.01 6.47
N ALA A 94 -8.15 12.70 5.36
CA ALA A 94 -7.11 13.48 4.67
C ALA A 94 -6.59 14.64 5.54
N ASN A 95 -7.48 15.36 6.22
CA ASN A 95 -7.16 16.56 7.01
C ASN A 95 -6.76 16.24 8.46
N ASN A 96 -6.03 15.14 8.69
CA ASN A 96 -5.54 14.83 10.04
C ASN A 96 -4.22 15.61 10.28
N PRO A 97 -4.18 16.57 11.23
CA PRO A 97 -2.98 17.38 11.48
C PRO A 97 -1.77 16.54 11.91
N ASP A 98 -1.98 15.34 12.47
CA ASP A 98 -0.90 14.42 12.82
C ASP A 98 -0.17 13.82 11.59
N VAL A 99 -0.82 13.88 10.42
CA VAL A 99 -0.29 13.39 9.13
C VAL A 99 0.18 14.56 8.27
N GLU A 100 -0.55 15.68 8.23
CA GLU A 100 -0.15 16.89 7.47
C GLU A 100 1.04 17.64 8.08
N ALA A 101 1.26 17.56 9.39
CA ALA A 101 2.47 18.12 10.01
C ALA A 101 3.74 17.28 9.75
N ARG A 102 3.61 16.18 8.99
CA ARG A 102 4.65 15.16 8.76
C ARG A 102 4.60 14.64 7.31
N VAL A 103 4.05 15.39 6.35
CA VAL A 103 4.00 15.09 4.89
C VAL A 103 4.34 16.37 4.13
#